data_AF-A0A833S578-F1
#
_entry.id   AF-A0A833S578-F1
#
_cell.length_a   1.000
_cell.length_b   1.000
_cell.length_c   1.000
_cell.angle_alpha   90.00
_cell.angle_beta   90.00
_cell.angle_gamma   90.00
#
_symmetry.space_group_name_H-M   'P 1'
#
loop_
_entity.id
_entity.type
_entity.pdbx_description
1 polymer ?
#
loop_
_entity_poly.entity_id
_entity_poly.type
_entity_poly.pdbx_seq_one_letter_code
_entity_poly.pdbx_strand_id
1 'polypeptide(L)' 'MAISSTDNETPRMPYRFLGNSAQLKQNLKAPEVLPLLTPNVKAKIDAALPFVPHGPEKDWASMIRQRHL' A
#
# COMPACT_ATOMS: atom_id res chain seq x y z
N MET A 1 -15.09 6.95 45.27
CA MET A 1 -13.86 7.44 44.63
C MET A 1 -13.93 7.11 43.15
N ALA A 2 -13.94 8.14 42.30
CA ALA A 2 -13.89 8.00 40.85
C ALA A 2 -12.43 7.84 40.41
N ILE A 3 -12.17 6.93 39.49
CA ILE A 3 -11.08 7.08 38.52
C ILE A 3 -11.66 6.60 37.19
N SER A 4 -12.08 7.58 36.39
CA SER A 4 -12.37 7.45 34.97
C SER A 4 -11.06 7.10 34.24
N SER A 5 -10.91 5.85 33.80
CA SER A 5 -9.90 5.51 32.80
C SER A 5 -10.44 5.99 31.46
N THR A 6 -9.93 7.14 31.06
CA THR A 6 -10.23 7.89 29.85
C THR A 6 -10.04 7.03 28.60
N ASP A 7 -11.00 7.19 27.69
CA ASP A 7 -10.93 6.79 26.29
C ASP A 7 -9.58 7.16 25.68
N ASN A 8 -8.70 6.18 25.51
CA ASN A 8 -7.53 6.30 24.66
C ASN A 8 -7.48 5.14 23.67
N GLU A 9 -8.62 4.84 23.05
CA GLU A 9 -8.57 4.14 21.77
C GLU A 9 -7.97 5.11 20.73
N THR A 10 -6.63 5.16 20.70
CA THR A 10 -5.86 5.46 19.49
C THR A 10 -6.63 4.89 18.31
N PRO A 11 -7.01 5.68 17.29
CA PRO A 11 -7.73 5.13 16.15
C PRO A 11 -6.86 4.02 15.59
N ARG A 12 -7.28 2.77 15.82
CA ARG A 12 -6.68 1.59 15.23
C ARG A 12 -6.75 1.87 13.74
N MET A 13 -5.62 2.26 13.15
CA MET A 13 -5.51 2.49 11.72
C MET A 13 -6.08 1.23 11.08
N PRO A 14 -7.28 1.30 10.47
CA PRO A 14 -7.90 0.10 9.94
C PRO A 14 -6.90 -0.42 8.94
N TYR A 15 -6.42 -1.65 9.17
CA TYR A 15 -5.50 -2.32 8.28
C TYR A 15 -5.86 -1.91 6.87
N ARG A 16 -4.94 -1.24 6.15
CA ARG A 16 -5.11 -0.99 4.72
C ARG A 16 -5.24 -2.37 4.11
N PHE A 17 -6.47 -2.87 4.05
CA PHE A 17 -6.80 -4.10 3.36
C PHE A 17 -6.33 -3.84 1.95
N LEU A 18 -5.32 -4.59 1.55
CA LEU A 18 -4.74 -4.63 0.21
C LEU A 18 -5.75 -5.19 -0.83
N GLY A 19 -7.05 -5.05 -0.55
CA GLY A 19 -8.20 -5.43 -1.35
C GLY A 19 -9.25 -4.33 -1.37
N ASN A 20 -8.83 -3.05 -1.38
CA ASN A 20 -9.76 -1.98 -1.70
C ASN A 20 -10.23 -2.20 -3.15
N SER A 21 -11.51 -2.55 -3.33
CA SER A 21 -12.10 -2.74 -4.67
C SER A 21 -11.87 -1.55 -5.60
N ALA A 22 -11.70 -0.34 -5.05
CA ALA A 22 -11.33 0.84 -5.82
C ALA A 22 -9.92 0.75 -6.42
N GLN A 23 -8.94 0.25 -5.65
CA GLN A 23 -7.58 0.04 -6.15
C GLN A 23 -7.54 -1.04 -7.23
N LEU A 24 -8.28 -2.14 -7.04
CA LEU A 24 -8.40 -3.17 -8.06
C LEU A 24 -9.05 -2.62 -9.34
N LYS A 25 -10.13 -1.85 -9.22
CA LYS A 25 -10.79 -1.16 -10.35
C LYS A 25 -9.84 -0.22 -11.07
N GLN A 26 -8.96 0.48 -10.34
CA GLN A 26 -7.96 1.35 -10.94
C GLN A 26 -6.88 0.55 -11.69
N ASN A 27 -6.37 -0.54 -11.09
CA ASN A 27 -5.38 -1.41 -11.72
C ASN A 27 -5.92 -2.04 -13.01
N LEU A 28 -7.20 -2.42 -13.04
CA LEU A 28 -7.85 -2.97 -14.23
C LEU A 28 -7.92 -1.96 -15.40
N LYS A 29 -7.89 -0.66 -15.12
CA LYS A 29 -7.84 0.40 -16.14
C LYS A 29 -6.41 0.75 -16.59
N ALA A 30 -5.38 0.22 -15.91
CA ALA A 30 -3.99 0.51 -16.25
C ALA A 30 -3.58 0.19 -17.71
N PRO A 31 -4.11 -0.86 -18.36
CA PRO A 31 -3.78 -1.12 -19.77
C PRO A 31 -4.19 0.01 -20.72
N GLU A 32 -5.25 0.76 -20.39
CA GLU A 32 -5.77 1.86 -21.23
C GLU A 32 -4.80 3.05 -21.30
N VAL A 33 -3.94 3.21 -20.29
CA VAL A 33 -2.97 4.32 -20.23
C VAL A 33 -1.59 3.95 -20.80
N LEU A 34 -1.36 2.67 -21.13
CA LEU A 34 -0.09 2.22 -21.73
C LEU A 34 0.27 2.95 -23.04
N PRO A 35 -0.67 3.23 -23.96
CA PRO A 35 -0.36 3.98 -25.18
C PRO A 35 0.10 5.42 -24.92
N LEU A 36 -0.30 6.02 -23.79
CA LEU A 36 0.13 7.36 -23.39
C LEU A 36 1.56 7.38 -22.85
N LEU A 37 2.10 6.22 -22.50
CA LEU A 37 3.43 6.04 -21.93
C LEU A 37 4.51 6.08 -23.02
N THR A 38 4.61 7.21 -23.72
CA THR A 38 5.69 7.46 -24.69
C THR A 38 7.06 7.41 -24.02
N PRO A 39 8.16 7.16 -24.76
CA PRO A 39 9.51 7.12 -24.18
C PRO A 39 9.88 8.39 -23.39
N ASN A 40 9.41 9.56 -23.83
CA ASN A 40 9.61 10.82 -23.12
C ASN A 40 8.87 10.87 -21.78
N VAL A 41 7.63 10.38 -21.74
CA VAL A 41 6.84 10.30 -20.50
C VAL A 41 7.48 9.30 -19.53
N LYS A 42 7.94 8.15 -20.04
CA LYS A 42 8.67 7.16 -19.23
C LYS A 42 9.94 7.77 -18.62
N ALA A 43 10.74 8.49 -19.41
CA ALA A 43 11.96 9.13 -18.92
C ALA A 43 11.69 10.14 -17.78
N LYS A 44 10.58 10.89 -17.85
CA LYS A 44 10.17 11.80 -16.76
C LYS A 44 9.78 11.04 -15.50
N ILE A 45 9.09 9.91 -15.64
CA ILE A 45 8.70 9.07 -14.50
C ILE A 45 9.96 8.47 -13.84
N ASP A 46 10.86 7.90 -14.62
CA ASP A 46 12.10 7.30 -14.12
C ASP A 46 12.99 8.34 -13.40
N ALA A 47 13.00 9.60 -13.88
CA ALA A 47 13.72 10.69 -13.23
C ALA A 47 13.04 11.20 -11.95
N ALA A 48 11.70 11.24 -11.92
CA ALA A 48 10.94 11.70 -10.75
C ALA A 48 10.90 10.64 -9.63
N LEU A 49 10.88 9.37 -10.00
CA LEU A 49 10.81 8.23 -9.09
C LEU A 49 11.91 7.24 -9.48
N PRO A 50 13.15 7.41 -8.97
CA PRO A 50 14.23 6.46 -9.17
C PRO A 50 13.95 5.18 -8.39
N PHE A 51 13.04 4.36 -8.92
CA PHE A 51 12.67 3.10 -8.32
C PHE A 51 13.78 2.08 -8.54
N VAL A 52 14.30 1.54 -7.44
CA VAL A 52 15.22 0.41 -7.46
C VAL A 52 14.42 -0.84 -7.14
N PRO A 53 14.26 -1.80 -8.09
CA PRO A 53 13.61 -3.06 -7.80
C PRO A 53 14.31 -3.75 -6.64
N HIS A 54 13.56 -4.04 -5.58
CA HIS A 54 14.02 -4.88 -4.48
C HIS A 54 13.32 -6.23 -4.56
N GLY A 55 14.03 -7.28 -4.16
CA GLY A 55 13.40 -8.58 -3.97
C GLY A 55 12.33 -8.51 -2.87
N PRO A 56 11.42 -9.48 -2.80
CA PRO A 56 10.46 -9.56 -1.72
C PRO A 56 11.21 -9.59 -0.39
N GLU A 57 11.12 -8.48 0.36
CA GLU A 57 11.69 -8.40 1.69
C GLU A 57 10.84 -9.22 2.65
N LYS A 58 11.50 -9.83 3.64
CA LYS A 58 10.82 -10.66 4.62
C LYS A 58 9.86 -9.80 5.44
N ASP A 59 8.57 -9.94 5.18
CA ASP A 59 7.53 -9.29 5.96
C ASP A 59 7.35 -10.00 7.31
N TRP A 60 8.18 -9.61 8.27
CA TRP A 60 8.16 -10.12 9.63
C TRP A 60 6.80 -9.94 10.30
N ALA A 61 6.07 -8.87 9.98
CA ALA A 61 4.73 -8.63 10.53
C ALA A 61 3.72 -9.65 9.98
N SER A 62 3.79 -10.01 8.70
CA SER A 62 3.01 -11.12 8.14
C SER A 62 3.36 -12.47 8.77
N MET A 63 4.65 -12.74 9.02
CA MET A 63 5.08 -13.99 9.65
C MET A 63 4.61 -14.12 11.10
N ILE A 64 4.64 -13.04 11.89
CA ILE A 64 4.13 -13.05 13.26
C ILE A 64 2.62 -13.30 13.25
N ARG A 65 1.88 -12.65 12.35
CA ARG A 65 0.43 -12.86 12.20
C ARG A 65 0.07 -14.31 11.88
N GLN A 66 0.84 -14.98 11.01
CA GLN A 66 0.63 -16.40 10.68
C GLN A 66 0.84 -17.38 11.85
N ARG A 67 1.51 -16.99 12.93
CA ARG A 67 1.71 -17.87 14.10
C ARG A 67 0.51 -17.94 15.03
N HIS A 68 -0.38 -16.96 14.96
CA HIS A 68 -1.51 -16.79 15.87
C HIS A 68 -2.86 -16.96 15.19
N LEU A 69 -2.86 -17.35 13.91
CA LEU A 69 -4.01 -17.74 13.09
C LEU A 69 -3.92 -19.24 12.81
#